data_AF-A0A1Q3PPS2-F1
#
_entry.id   AF-A0A1Q3PPS2-F1
#
_cell.length_a   1.000
_cell.length_b   1.000
_cell.length_c   1.000
_cell.angle_alpha   90.00
_cell.angle_beta   90.00
_cell.angle_gamma   90.00
#
_symmetry.space_group_name_H-M   'P 1'
#
loop_
_entity.id
_entity.type
_entity.pdbx_description
1 polymer ?
#
loop_
_entity_poly.entity_id
_entity_poly.type
_entity_poly.pdbx_seq_one_letter_code
_entity_poly.pdbx_strand_id
1 'polypeptide(L)'
;MLRYLLFALLLLHGLIHLVGFISPDTGRPIVTDKTPSILWLVCFVLFLMTSILFLLDKGQWLWIAIASVIFSQFMIVSVWDQARFGTLVNALVLIVVLYFAMAKSAALIFRD
;
A
#
# COMPACT_ATOMS: atom_id res chain seq x y z
N MET A 1 -3.12 -13.40 15.20
CA MET A 1 -2.42 -12.12 15.48
C MET A 1 -1.91 -11.44 14.22
N LEU A 2 -1.15 -12.15 13.36
CA LEU A 2 -0.58 -11.59 12.11
C LEU A 2 -1.60 -10.91 11.18
N ARG A 3 -2.84 -11.43 11.10
CA ARG A 3 -3.94 -10.81 10.34
C ARG A 3 -4.19 -9.35 10.78
N TYR A 4 -4.34 -9.11 12.07
CA TYR A 4 -4.60 -7.75 12.58
C TYR A 4 -3.38 -6.84 12.43
N LEU A 5 -2.16 -7.40 12.49
CA LEU A 5 -0.93 -6.65 12.20
C LEU A 5 -0.86 -6.21 10.74
N LEU A 6 -1.16 -7.10 9.78
CA LEU A 6 -1.22 -6.72 8.37
C LEU A 6 -2.31 -5.68 8.11
N PHE A 7 -3.50 -5.83 8.72
CA PHE A 7 -4.55 -4.83 8.62
C PHE A 7 -4.07 -3.45 9.14
N ALA A 8 -3.46 -3.41 10.32
CA ALA A 8 -2.94 -2.17 10.89
C ALA A 8 -1.85 -1.56 9.99
N LEU A 9 -0.94 -2.39 9.46
CA LEU A 9 0.11 -1.95 8.55
C LEU A 9 -0.46 -1.33 7.27
N LEU A 10 -1.40 -2.00 6.61
CA LEU A 10 -2.05 -1.51 5.39
C LEU A 10 -2.81 -0.20 5.65
N LEU A 11 -3.56 -0.14 6.75
CA LEU A 11 -4.34 1.04 7.11
C LEU A 11 -3.44 2.23 7.44
N LEU A 12 -2.43 2.04 8.30
CA LEU A 12 -1.51 3.11 8.71
C LEU A 12 -0.70 3.62 7.52
N HIS A 13 -0.18 2.73 6.68
CA HIS A 13 0.54 3.13 5.48
C HIS A 13 -0.37 3.88 4.50
N GLY A 14 -1.59 3.39 4.29
CA GLY A 14 -2.61 4.11 3.52
C GLY A 14 -2.85 5.52 4.07
N LEU A 15 -3.03 5.67 5.39
CA LEU A 15 -3.27 6.98 6.03
C LEU A 15 -2.11 7.95 5.82
N ILE A 16 -0.86 7.47 5.75
CA ILE A 16 0.30 8.33 5.46
C ILE A 16 0.20 8.95 4.06
N HIS A 17 -0.40 8.27 3.08
CA HIS A 17 -0.64 8.85 1.74
C HIS A 17 -1.58 10.06 1.77
N LEU A 18 -2.47 10.19 2.77
CA LEU A 18 -3.29 11.39 2.93
C LEU A 18 -2.44 12.64 3.20
N VAL A 19 -1.25 12.50 3.79
CA VAL A 19 -0.33 13.63 3.97
C VAL A 19 0.14 14.18 2.62
N GLY A 20 0.46 13.30 1.67
CA GLY A 20 0.82 13.68 0.30
C GLY A 20 -0.34 14.30 -0.49
N PHE A 21 -1.58 13.97 -0.14
CA PHE A 21 -2.79 14.61 -0.69
C PHE A 21 -3.00 16.02 -0.13
N ILE A 22 -2.85 16.22 1.19
CA ILE A 22 -3.13 17.49 1.89
C ILE A 22 -1.99 18.50 1.72
N SER A 23 -0.74 18.04 1.70
CA SER A 23 0.45 18.92 1.73
C SER A 23 1.45 18.57 0.61
N PRO A 24 1.12 18.84 -0.66
CA PRO A 24 2.00 18.54 -1.79
C PRO A 24 3.29 19.38 -1.82
N ASP A 25 3.34 20.54 -1.14
CA ASP A 25 4.43 21.51 -1.24
C ASP A 25 5.16 21.66 0.12
N THR A 26 6.10 20.76 0.45
CA THR A 26 7.00 20.88 1.61
C THR A 26 8.33 21.58 1.27
N GLY A 27 8.27 22.66 0.49
CA GLY A 27 9.35 23.67 0.45
C GLY A 27 10.33 23.67 -0.74
N ARG A 28 9.94 23.22 -1.94
CA ARG A 28 10.74 23.44 -3.17
C ARG A 28 10.02 24.41 -4.14
N PRO A 29 10.74 25.32 -4.83
CA PRO A 29 10.15 26.21 -5.83
C PRO A 29 9.53 25.39 -6.96
N ILE A 30 8.34 25.81 -7.37
CA ILE A 30 7.45 25.15 -8.31
C ILE A 30 8.02 25.23 -9.73
N VAL A 31 9.00 24.40 -10.06
CA VAL A 31 9.41 24.18 -11.45
C VAL A 31 9.89 22.74 -11.58
N THR A 32 8.95 21.81 -11.75
CA THR A 32 8.98 20.57 -12.57
C THR A 32 8.05 19.51 -11.98
N ASP A 33 6.98 19.18 -12.72
CA ASP A 33 6.18 17.95 -12.68
C ASP A 33 5.60 17.51 -11.34
N LYS A 34 4.60 18.27 -10.86
CA LYS A 34 3.75 17.87 -9.74
C LYS A 34 3.02 16.57 -10.09
N THR A 35 3.42 15.46 -9.46
CA THR A 35 2.54 14.27 -9.39
C THR A 35 1.19 14.75 -8.84
N PRO A 36 0.07 14.58 -9.56
CA PRO A 36 -1.20 15.16 -9.14
C PRO A 36 -1.56 14.69 -7.72
N SER A 37 -1.91 15.65 -6.83
CA SER A 37 -2.23 15.34 -5.43
C SER A 37 -3.31 14.27 -5.31
N ILE A 38 -4.25 14.23 -6.26
CA ILE A 38 -5.30 13.22 -6.35
C ILE A 38 -4.77 11.78 -6.44
N LEU A 39 -3.59 11.54 -7.00
CA LEU A 39 -3.01 10.19 -7.07
C LEU A 39 -2.65 9.67 -5.68
N TRP A 40 -2.26 10.53 -4.73
CA TRP A 40 -2.08 10.14 -3.34
C TRP A 40 -3.37 9.66 -2.69
N LEU A 41 -4.49 10.33 -2.99
CA LEU A 41 -5.81 9.91 -2.52
C LEU A 41 -6.21 8.56 -3.13
N VAL A 42 -5.94 8.34 -4.42
CA VAL A 42 -6.15 7.03 -5.07
C VAL A 42 -5.33 5.96 -4.36
N CYS A 43 -4.06 6.22 -4.03
CA CYS A 43 -3.22 5.28 -3.29
C CYS A 43 -3.79 4.94 -1.90
N PHE A 44 -4.25 5.94 -1.16
CA PHE A 44 -4.96 5.73 0.10
C PHE A 44 -6.19 4.84 -0.07
N VAL A 45 -7.05 5.14 -1.05
CA VAL A 45 -8.27 4.36 -1.32
C VAL A 45 -7.93 2.92 -1.66
N LEU A 46 -6.89 2.67 -2.45
CA LEU A 46 -6.43 1.33 -2.77
C LEU A 46 -6.01 0.55 -1.50
N PHE A 47 -5.20 1.14 -0.62
CA PHE A 47 -4.83 0.50 0.65
C PHE A 47 -6.02 0.29 1.60
N LEU A 48 -6.95 1.24 1.65
CA LEU A 48 -8.17 1.11 2.45
C LEU A 48 -9.04 -0.04 1.92
N MET A 49 -9.23 -0.12 0.59
CA MET A 49 -9.93 -1.23 -0.05
C MET A 49 -9.24 -2.57 0.22
N THR A 50 -7.92 -2.65 0.09
CA THR A 50 -7.15 -3.85 0.46
C THR A 50 -7.41 -4.25 1.90
N SER A 51 -7.35 -3.29 2.83
CA SER A 51 -7.55 -3.53 4.27
C SER A 51 -8.94 -4.10 4.57
N ILE A 52 -9.99 -3.52 3.98
CA ILE A 52 -11.38 -3.97 4.14
C ILE A 52 -11.57 -5.36 3.52
N LEU A 53 -11.12 -5.58 2.28
CA LEU A 53 -11.28 -6.86 1.59
C LEU A 53 -10.53 -7.99 2.29
N PHE A 54 -9.36 -7.70 2.86
CA PHE A 54 -8.59 -8.64 3.66
C PHE A 54 -9.29 -9.02 4.98
N LEU A 55 -9.94 -8.07 5.65
CA LEU A 55 -10.77 -8.36 6.84
C LEU A 55 -12.06 -9.13 6.50
N LEU A 56 -12.60 -8.94 5.30
CA LEU A 56 -13.77 -9.68 4.81
C LEU A 56 -13.40 -11.01 4.13
N ASP A 57 -12.11 -11.38 4.10
CA ASP A 57 -11.56 -12.57 3.43
C ASP A 57 -12.03 -12.72 1.97
N LYS A 58 -12.16 -11.59 1.26
CA LYS A 58 -12.57 -11.57 -0.15
C LYS A 58 -11.39 -11.89 -1.04
N GLY A 59 -11.51 -12.90 -1.92
CA GLY A 59 -10.40 -13.39 -2.75
C GLY A 59 -9.67 -12.31 -3.59
N GLN A 60 -10.33 -11.20 -3.90
CA GLN A 60 -9.76 -10.06 -4.62
C GLN A 60 -8.71 -9.27 -3.81
N TRP A 61 -8.64 -9.42 -2.48
CA TRP A 61 -7.76 -8.63 -1.61
C TRP A 61 -6.29 -8.70 -2.05
N LEU A 62 -5.84 -9.87 -2.52
CA LEU A 62 -4.45 -10.11 -2.92
C LEU A 62 -4.05 -9.25 -4.12
N TRP A 63 -4.86 -9.27 -5.17
CA TRP A 63 -4.59 -8.52 -6.40
C TRP A 63 -4.62 -7.01 -6.15
N ILE A 64 -5.57 -6.55 -5.33
CA ILE A 64 -5.67 -5.13 -4.97
C ILE A 64 -4.50 -4.73 -4.06
N ALA A 65 -4.01 -5.61 -3.18
CA ALA A 65 -2.80 -5.35 -2.38
C ALA A 65 -1.57 -5.13 -3.26
N ILE A 66 -1.34 -6.01 -4.24
CA ILE A 66 -0.22 -5.90 -5.18
C ILE A 66 -0.31 -4.60 -6.00
N ALA A 67 -1.50 -4.30 -6.52
CA ALA A 67 -1.74 -3.04 -7.24
C ALA A 67 -1.47 -1.81 -6.35
N SER A 68 -1.90 -1.85 -5.08
CA SER A 68 -1.68 -0.78 -4.11
C SER A 68 -0.18 -0.54 -3.88
N VAL A 69 0.61 -1.60 -3.71
CA VAL A 69 2.07 -1.50 -3.49
C VAL A 69 2.78 -0.95 -4.72
N ILE A 70 2.44 -1.43 -5.93
CA ILE A 70 3.04 -0.93 -7.18
C ILE A 70 2.73 0.56 -7.36
N PHE A 71 1.45 0.93 -7.20
CA PHE A 71 1.01 2.31 -7.33
C PHE A 71 1.67 3.20 -6.26
N SER A 72 1.74 2.73 -5.01
CA SER A 72 2.45 3.43 -3.94
C SER A 72 3.92 3.64 -4.25
N GLN A 73 4.59 2.65 -4.84
CA GLN A 73 6.00 2.77 -5.17
C GLN A 73 6.23 3.79 -6.28
N PHE A 74 5.35 3.85 -7.28
CA PHE A 74 5.37 4.90 -8.30
C PHE A 74 5.30 6.30 -7.67
N MET A 75 4.37 6.50 -6.73
CA MET A 75 4.22 7.77 -6.00
C MET A 75 5.45 8.10 -5.15
N ILE A 76 6.05 7.12 -4.48
CA ILE A 76 7.24 7.35 -3.65
C ILE A 76 8.45 7.76 -4.51
N VAL A 77 8.65 7.11 -5.66
CA VAL A 77 9.76 7.43 -6.57
C VAL A 77 9.62 8.85 -7.13
N SER A 78 8.40 9.33 -7.39
CA SER A 78 8.18 10.68 -7.93
C SER A 78 8.47 11.81 -6.93
N VAL A 79 8.53 11.52 -5.62
CA VAL A 79 8.91 12.45 -4.55
C VAL A 79 9.92 11.82 -3.59
N TRP A 80 10.94 11.18 -4.16
CA TRP A 80 11.88 10.33 -3.44
C TRP A 80 12.49 11.00 -2.19
N ASP A 81 12.92 12.25 -2.32
CA ASP A 81 13.57 12.98 -1.23
C ASP A 81 12.67 13.12 0.02
N GLN A 82 11.36 13.19 -0.16
CA GLN A 82 10.38 13.35 0.91
C GLN A 82 9.81 12.00 1.39
N ALA A 83 9.65 11.02 0.49
CA ALA A 83 8.83 9.83 0.74
C ALA A 83 9.60 8.49 0.76
N ARG A 84 10.92 8.45 0.49
CA ARG A 84 11.72 7.21 0.36
C ARG A 84 11.53 6.17 1.47
N PHE A 85 11.24 6.58 2.71
CA PHE A 85 10.99 5.65 3.81
C PHE A 85 9.74 4.80 3.60
N GLY A 86 8.78 5.26 2.81
CA GLY A 86 7.62 4.48 2.41
C GLY A 86 7.98 3.21 1.61
N THR A 87 9.14 3.17 0.94
CA THR A 87 9.59 1.96 0.22
C THR A 87 9.87 0.81 1.17
N LEU A 88 10.40 1.07 2.37
CA LEU A 88 10.59 0.03 3.38
C LEU A 88 9.24 -0.57 3.82
N VAL A 89 8.23 0.28 4.00
CA VAL A 89 6.88 -0.15 4.36
C VAL A 89 6.24 -0.95 3.22
N ASN A 90 6.40 -0.53 1.96
CA ASN A 90 5.96 -1.28 0.78
C ASN A 90 6.61 -2.66 0.69
N ALA A 91 7.92 -2.76 0.95
CA ALA A 91 8.62 -4.04 0.97
C ALA A 91 8.07 -4.96 2.07
N LEU A 92 7.84 -4.43 3.28
CA LEU A 92 7.24 -5.20 4.37
C LEU A 92 5.82 -5.66 4.03
N VAL A 93 4.99 -4.79 3.47
CA VAL A 93 3.64 -5.15 3.01
C VAL A 93 3.72 -6.28 1.98
N LEU A 94 4.58 -6.15 0.97
CA LEU A 94 4.71 -7.14 -0.09
C LEU A 94 5.13 -8.52 0.46
N ILE A 95 6.12 -8.57 1.35
CA ILE A 95 6.58 -9.81 1.99
C ILE A 95 5.43 -10.48 2.74
N VAL A 96 4.69 -9.73 3.56
CA VAL A 96 3.61 -10.29 4.37
C VAL A 96 2.42 -10.72 3.49
N VAL A 97 2.09 -9.96 2.45
CA VAL A 97 1.06 -10.31 1.46
C VAL A 97 1.40 -11.63 0.74
N LEU A 98 2.65 -11.79 0.29
CA LEU A 98 3.12 -13.02 -0.35
C LEU A 98 3.11 -14.21 0.61
N TYR A 99 3.50 -14.00 1.88
CA TYR A 99 3.39 -15.03 2.92
C TYR A 99 1.94 -15.54 3.07
N PHE A 100 0.96 -14.63 3.16
CA PHE A 100 -0.46 -15.02 3.25
C PHE A 100 -0.94 -15.75 1.99
N ALA A 101 -0.48 -15.34 0.80
CA ALA A 101 -0.81 -16.01 -0.45
C ALA A 101 -0.27 -17.45 -0.47
N MET A 102 0.99 -17.65 -0.10
CA MET A 102 1.61 -18.98 -0.02
C MET A 102 0.93 -19.87 1.03
N ALA A 103 0.63 -19.33 2.22
CA ALA A 103 -0.03 -20.07 3.27
C ALA A 103 -1.43 -20.56 2.85
N LYS A 104 -2.19 -19.73 2.11
CA LYS A 104 -3.50 -20.09 1.55
C LYS A 104 -3.38 -21.21 0.51
N SER A 105 -2.37 -21.15 -0.36
CA SER A 105 -2.12 -22.18 -1.38
C SER A 105 -1.67 -23.51 -0.77
N ALA A 106 -0.80 -23.49 0.25
CA ALA A 106 -0.38 -24.71 0.94
C ALA A 106 -1.57 -25.42 1.61
N ALA A 107 -2.47 -24.67 2.24
CA ALA A 107 -3.69 -25.22 2.83
C ALA A 107 -4.65 -25.85 1.81
N LEU A 108 -4.55 -25.49 0.53
CA LEU A 108 -5.29 -26.11 -0.57
C LEU A 108 -4.59 -27.36 -1.11
N ILE A 109 -3.26 -27.36 -1.20
CA ILE A 109 -2.45 -28.48 -1.74
C ILE A 109 -2.44 -29.69 -0.80
N PHE A 110 -2.44 -29.48 0.52
CA PHE A 110 -2.38 -30.57 1.51
C PHE A 110 -3.76 -30.97 2.06
N ARG A 111 -4.84 -30.62 1.36
CA ARG A 111 -6.22 -30.89 1.80
C ARG A 111 -6.82 -32.17 1.20
N ASP A 112 -5.98 -33.01 0.61
CA ASP A 112 -6.31 -34.27 -0.08
C ASP A 112 -5.96 -35.49 0.79
#